data_AF-A0A3D0PE47-F1
#
_entry.id   AF-A0A3D0PE47-F1
#
_cell.length_a   1.000
_cell.length_b   1.000
_cell.length_c   1.000
_cell.angle_alpha   90.00
_cell.angle_beta   90.00
_cell.angle_gamma   90.00
#
_symmetry.space_group_name_H-M   'P 1'
#
loop_
_entity.id
_entity.type
_entity.pdbx_description
1 polymer ?
#
loop_
_entity_poly.entity_id
_entity_poly.type
_entity_poly.pdbx_seq_one_letter_code
_entity_poly.pdbx_strand_id
1 'polypeptide(L)'
;MTSSPSADSRPSQPRGYPPQLLVLSAGLGLLLWGIAATRHGLLQSNAYDLGLFDQWAWLIGSGAAPISSMEQVHVLADHGAWMLYLAGGAYRILPSVHWLLASQALALSCTALPVWWLAKQAGLGP
;
A
#
# COMPACT_ATOMS: atom_id res chain seq x y z
N MET A 1 -8.47 -57.78 -1.11
CA MET A 1 -9.12 -56.50 -0.75
C MET A 1 -8.09 -55.67 -0.02
N THR A 2 -7.30 -54.91 -0.76
CA THR A 2 -6.26 -54.02 -0.22
C THR A 2 -6.88 -52.66 0.00
N SER A 3 -6.98 -52.25 1.27
CA SER A 3 -7.51 -50.96 1.71
C SER A 3 -6.75 -49.80 1.08
N SER A 4 -7.49 -48.91 0.40
CA SER A 4 -6.98 -47.64 -0.10
C SER A 4 -6.41 -46.78 1.04
N PRO A 5 -5.29 -46.06 0.85
CA PRO A 5 -4.80 -45.12 1.85
C PRO A 5 -5.84 -44.02 2.07
N SER A 6 -6.16 -43.80 3.33
CA SER A 6 -7.06 -42.77 3.85
C SER A 6 -6.74 -41.39 3.28
N ALA A 7 -7.79 -40.66 2.92
CA ALA A 7 -7.76 -39.27 2.47
C ALA A 7 -6.81 -38.41 3.31
N ASP A 8 -5.79 -37.89 2.61
CA ASP A 8 -4.97 -36.70 2.86
C ASP A 8 -5.47 -35.84 4.04
N SER A 9 -5.04 -36.17 5.25
CA SER A 9 -5.28 -35.35 6.45
C SER A 9 -4.28 -34.20 6.47
N ARG A 10 -4.46 -33.23 5.56
CA ARG A 10 -3.68 -31.99 5.61
C ARG A 10 -3.96 -31.31 6.95
N PRO A 11 -2.93 -31.06 7.79
CA PRO A 11 -3.13 -30.35 9.02
C PRO A 11 -3.77 -28.99 8.71
N SER A 12 -4.80 -28.63 9.47
CA SER A 12 -5.49 -27.35 9.35
C SER A 12 -4.47 -26.22 9.47
N GLN A 13 -4.21 -25.54 8.37
CA GLN A 13 -3.29 -24.42 8.32
C GLN A 13 -3.76 -23.33 9.30
N PRO A 14 -2.85 -22.71 10.09
CA PRO A 14 -3.21 -21.63 10.97
C PRO A 14 -3.87 -20.49 10.18
N ARG A 15 -5.07 -20.08 10.60
CA ARG A 15 -5.93 -19.16 9.85
C ARG A 15 -5.48 -17.68 9.88
N GLY A 16 -4.35 -17.34 10.51
CA GLY A 16 -3.92 -15.96 10.73
C GLY A 16 -2.42 -15.74 10.60
N TYR A 17 -2.03 -14.48 10.37
CA TYR A 17 -0.63 -14.07 10.30
C TYR A 17 0.09 -14.27 11.64
N PRO A 18 1.37 -14.68 11.63
CA PRO A 18 2.16 -14.71 12.86
C PRO A 18 2.29 -13.28 13.40
N PRO A 19 2.15 -13.07 14.72
CA PRO A 19 2.16 -11.72 15.30
C PRO A 19 3.47 -10.98 15.04
N GLN A 20 4.59 -11.71 14.97
CA GLN A 20 5.89 -11.15 14.62
C GLN A 20 5.90 -10.54 13.21
N LEU A 21 5.25 -11.17 12.23
CA LEU A 21 5.16 -10.63 10.87
C LEU A 21 4.36 -9.32 10.86
N LEU A 22 3.24 -9.27 11.59
CA LEU A 22 2.44 -8.05 11.71
C LEU A 22 3.24 -6.91 12.38
N VAL A 23 3.94 -7.21 13.48
CA VAL A 23 4.77 -6.24 14.19
C VAL A 23 5.91 -5.74 13.31
N LEU A 24 6.57 -6.62 12.55
CA LEU A 24 7.64 -6.23 11.64
C LEU A 24 7.12 -5.39 10.47
N SER A 25 6.01 -5.77 9.84
CA SER A 25 5.39 -4.99 8.78
C SER A 25 4.93 -3.61 9.27
N ALA A 26 4.33 -3.52 10.46
CA ALA A 26 3.94 -2.24 11.05
C ALA A 26 5.16 -1.38 11.41
N GLY A 27 6.15 -1.94 12.09
CA GLY A 27 7.37 -1.24 12.48
C GLY A 27 8.17 -0.74 11.28
N LEU A 28 8.33 -1.58 10.24
CA LEU A 28 8.98 -1.19 9.00
C LEU A 28 8.18 -0.11 8.25
N GLY A 29 6.85 -0.21 8.24
CA GLY A 29 5.98 0.81 7.63
C GLY A 29 6.16 2.18 8.30
N LEU A 30 6.15 2.23 9.63
CA LEU A 30 6.39 3.46 10.40
C LEU A 30 7.80 4.03 10.17
N LEU A 31 8.82 3.17 10.12
CA LEU A 31 10.20 3.57 9.84
C LEU A 31 10.33 4.18 8.43
N LEU A 32 9.82 3.48 7.41
CA LEU A 32 9.88 3.94 6.02
C LEU A 32 9.10 5.25 5.82
N TRP A 33 7.92 5.37 6.45
CA TRP A 33 7.15 6.60 6.46
C TRP A 33 7.92 7.74 7.13
N GLY A 34 8.51 7.51 8.32
CA GLY A 34 9.29 8.52 9.03
C GLY A 34 10.50 9.01 8.23
N ILE A 35 11.20 8.10 7.55
CA ILE A 35 12.30 8.45 6.64
C ILE A 35 11.78 9.28 5.46
N ALA A 36 10.68 8.86 4.83
CA ALA A 36 10.09 9.57 3.70
C ALA A 36 9.59 10.97 4.09
N ALA A 37 8.92 11.10 5.24
CA ALA A 37 8.44 12.36 5.79
C ALA A 37 9.60 13.30 6.16
N THR A 38 10.64 12.78 6.80
CA THR A 38 11.86 13.55 7.11
C THR A 38 12.53 14.04 5.83
N ARG A 39 12.67 13.17 4.83
CA ARG A 39 13.27 13.53 3.54
C ARG A 39 12.43 14.60 2.81
N HIS A 40 11.11 14.52 2.88
CA HIS A 40 10.22 15.54 2.32
C HIS A 40 10.34 16.86 3.08
N GLY A 41 10.34 16.85 4.41
CA GLY A 41 10.50 18.05 5.25
C GLY A 41 11.87 18.74 5.07
N LEU A 42 12.90 17.98 4.73
CA LEU A 42 14.23 18.50 4.35
C LEU A 42 14.33 18.94 2.88
N LEU A 43 13.22 18.92 2.14
CA LEU A 43 13.15 19.28 0.71
C LEU A 43 14.04 18.38 -0.17
N GLN A 44 14.18 17.10 0.19
CA GLN A 44 14.99 16.09 -0.51
C GLN A 44 14.13 14.96 -1.12
N SER A 45 12.82 15.16 -1.22
CA SER A 45 11.92 14.24 -1.95
C SER A 45 11.90 14.58 -3.44
N ASN A 46 11.71 13.57 -4.30
CA ASN A 46 11.43 13.80 -5.73
C ASN A 46 10.14 14.61 -5.86
N ALA A 47 10.27 15.90 -6.19
CA ALA A 47 9.17 16.85 -6.12
C ALA A 47 8.18 16.70 -7.28
N TYR A 48 8.65 16.24 -8.45
CA TYR A 48 7.83 16.14 -9.65
C TYR A 48 6.71 15.10 -9.49
N ASP A 49 7.04 13.82 -9.33
CA ASP A 49 6.02 12.77 -9.15
C ASP A 49 5.17 13.03 -7.90
N LEU A 50 5.81 13.30 -6.76
CA LEU A 50 5.08 13.50 -5.50
C LEU A 50 4.13 14.70 -5.59
N GLY A 51 4.55 15.80 -6.21
CA GLY A 51 3.73 16.98 -6.39
C GLY A 51 2.58 16.77 -7.37
N LEU A 52 2.80 15.98 -8.43
CA LEU A 52 1.76 15.61 -9.40
C LEU A 52 0.63 14.82 -8.71
N PHE A 53 0.98 13.78 -7.95
CA PHE A 53 0.01 12.97 -7.21
C PHE A 53 -0.64 13.72 -6.04
N ASP A 54 0.10 14.59 -5.34
CA ASP A 54 -0.42 15.45 -4.27
C ASP A 54 -1.48 16.42 -4.80
N GLN A 55 -1.21 17.06 -5.95
CA GLN A 55 -2.16 17.94 -6.61
C GLN A 55 -3.41 17.19 -7.05
N TRP A 56 -3.28 16.04 -7.71
CA TRP A 56 -4.45 15.27 -8.10
C TRP A 56 -5.28 14.82 -6.90
N ALA A 57 -4.65 14.32 -5.83
CA ALA A 57 -5.35 13.93 -4.61
C ALA A 57 -6.10 15.13 -3.99
N TRP A 58 -5.48 16.30 -3.95
CA TRP A 58 -6.11 17.54 -3.48
C TRP A 58 -7.30 17.97 -4.35
N LEU A 59 -7.18 17.90 -5.68
CA LEU A 59 -8.28 18.22 -6.61
C LEU A 59 -9.47 17.26 -6.41
N ILE A 60 -9.20 15.96 -6.29
CA ILE A 60 -10.25 14.96 -6.01
C ILE A 60 -10.94 15.28 -4.66
N GLY A 61 -10.16 15.50 -3.60
CA GLY A 61 -10.69 15.75 -2.26
C GLY A 61 -11.51 17.04 -2.16
N SER A 62 -11.11 18.08 -2.90
CA SER A 62 -11.84 19.35 -3.02
C SER A 62 -13.07 19.29 -3.94
N GLY A 63 -13.23 18.19 -4.70
CA GLY A 63 -14.32 18.02 -5.66
C GLY A 63 -14.12 18.77 -6.97
N ALA A 64 -12.91 19.24 -7.25
CA ALA A 64 -12.53 19.83 -8.53
C ALA A 64 -12.21 18.73 -9.56
N ALA A 65 -12.19 19.11 -10.84
CA ALA A 65 -11.72 18.21 -11.89
C ALA A 65 -10.23 17.88 -11.64
N PRO A 66 -9.85 16.59 -11.54
CA PRO A 66 -8.48 16.18 -11.21
C PRO A 66 -7.59 16.25 -12.45
N ILE A 67 -7.42 17.45 -12.97
CA ILE A 67 -6.56 17.77 -14.11
C ILE A 67 -5.31 18.46 -13.56
N SER A 68 -4.14 17.91 -13.85
CA SER A 68 -2.88 18.44 -13.35
C SER A 68 -2.54 19.77 -14.02
N SER A 69 -2.03 20.73 -13.25
CA SER A 69 -1.45 21.95 -13.81
C SER A 69 -0.05 21.73 -14.40
N MET A 70 0.63 20.65 -14.00
CA MET A 70 1.97 20.31 -14.51
C MET A 70 1.87 19.62 -15.87
N GLU A 71 1.00 18.61 -15.96
CA GLU A 71 0.87 17.75 -17.14
C GLU A 71 -0.34 18.06 -18.01
N GLN A 72 -1.29 18.87 -17.52
CA GLN A 72 -2.54 19.19 -18.24
C GLN A 72 -3.38 17.95 -18.58
N VAL A 73 -3.18 16.84 -17.86
CA VAL A 73 -3.94 15.60 -18.04
C VAL A 73 -4.79 15.30 -16.81
N HIS A 74 -5.93 14.64 -17.08
CA HIS A 74 -6.80 14.09 -16.04
C HIS A 74 -6.12 12.89 -15.36
N VAL A 75 -6.32 12.71 -14.05
CA VAL A 75 -5.75 11.58 -13.27
C VAL A 75 -5.99 10.21 -13.89
N LEU A 76 -7.13 10.01 -14.56
CA LEU A 76 -7.45 8.73 -15.21
C LEU A 76 -6.76 8.54 -16.56
N ALA A 77 -6.31 9.61 -17.20
CA ALA A 77 -5.45 9.52 -18.37
C ALA A 77 -4.03 9.10 -17.97
N ASP A 78 -3.63 9.34 -16.72
CA ASP A 78 -2.39 8.82 -16.15
C ASP A 78 -2.56 7.37 -15.70
N HIS A 79 -2.20 6.43 -16.60
CA HIS A 79 -2.13 4.98 -16.35
C HIS A 79 -3.38 4.34 -15.73
N GLY A 80 -4.53 5.02 -15.75
CA GLY A 80 -5.71 4.62 -14.98
C GLY A 80 -5.46 4.65 -13.47
N ALA A 81 -5.04 5.77 -12.89
CA ALA A 81 -4.76 5.89 -11.45
C ALA A 81 -6.05 5.90 -10.57
N TRP A 82 -6.92 4.90 -10.70
CA TRP A 82 -8.20 4.79 -9.98
C TRP A 82 -8.04 4.80 -8.45
N MET A 83 -6.97 4.18 -7.96
CA MET A 83 -6.69 4.08 -6.53
C MET A 83 -6.50 5.46 -5.88
N LEU A 84 -6.13 6.48 -6.67
CA LEU A 84 -5.91 7.84 -6.18
C LEU A 84 -7.21 8.50 -5.70
N TYR A 85 -8.39 8.01 -6.08
CA TYR A 85 -9.65 8.48 -5.50
C TYR A 85 -9.79 8.14 -4.02
N LEU A 86 -9.19 7.03 -3.54
CA LEU A 86 -9.11 6.74 -2.11
C LEU A 86 -8.26 7.78 -1.39
N ALA A 87 -7.13 8.18 -1.99
CA ALA A 87 -6.30 9.26 -1.48
C ALA A 87 -7.08 10.59 -1.48
N GLY A 88 -7.83 10.90 -2.54
CA GLY A 88 -8.72 12.06 -2.57
C GLY A 88 -9.76 12.06 -1.45
N GLY A 89 -10.34 10.90 -1.13
CA GLY A 89 -11.22 10.73 0.03
C GLY A 89 -10.52 11.06 1.36
N ALA A 90 -9.26 10.64 1.54
CA ALA A 90 -8.47 10.99 2.70
C ALA A 90 -8.13 12.50 2.76
N TYR A 91 -7.81 13.10 1.61
CA TYR A 91 -7.55 14.55 1.49
C TYR A 91 -8.78 15.39 1.79
N ARG A 92 -9.99 14.88 1.52
CA ARG A 92 -11.23 15.53 1.92
C ARG A 92 -11.36 15.68 3.44
N ILE A 93 -10.83 14.72 4.20
CA ILE A 93 -10.86 14.75 5.68
C ILE A 93 -9.71 15.63 6.19
N LEU A 94 -8.49 15.36 5.73
CA LEU A 94 -7.29 16.10 6.09
C LEU A 94 -6.36 16.19 4.88
N PRO A 95 -6.25 17.35 4.21
CA PRO A 95 -5.36 17.54 3.07
C PRO A 95 -3.90 17.46 3.53
N SER A 96 -3.20 16.39 3.19
CA SER A 96 -1.80 16.18 3.61
C SER A 96 -1.09 15.16 2.75
N VAL A 97 0.10 15.53 2.26
CA VAL A 97 1.04 14.65 1.54
C VAL A 97 1.40 13.38 2.32
N HIS A 98 1.25 13.39 3.65
CA HIS A 98 1.53 12.25 4.50
C HIS A 98 0.65 11.03 4.18
N TRP A 99 -0.53 11.22 3.59
CA TRP A 99 -1.34 10.11 3.09
C TRP A 99 -0.63 9.33 1.98
N LEU A 100 0.00 10.05 1.04
CA LEU A 100 0.76 9.44 -0.06
C LEU A 100 2.06 8.80 0.45
N LEU A 101 2.76 9.48 1.37
CA LEU A 101 3.98 8.93 1.98
C LEU A 101 3.68 7.69 2.84
N ALA A 102 2.54 7.65 3.53
CA ALA A 102 2.13 6.50 4.33
C ALA A 102 1.68 5.35 3.42
N SER A 103 0.93 5.63 2.34
CA SER A 103 0.45 4.58 1.44
C SER A 103 1.61 3.84 0.74
N GLN A 104 2.63 4.55 0.26
CA GLN A 104 3.82 3.91 -0.32
C GLN A 104 4.59 3.08 0.72
N ALA A 105 4.72 3.59 1.95
CA ALA A 105 5.47 2.91 3.02
C ALA A 105 4.75 1.63 3.46
N LEU A 106 3.43 1.70 3.62
CA LEU A 106 2.58 0.56 3.96
C LEU A 106 2.52 -0.46 2.83
N ALA A 107 2.43 -0.04 1.57
CA ALA A 107 2.46 -0.96 0.43
C ALA A 107 3.76 -1.81 0.43
N LEU A 108 4.90 -1.16 0.64
CA LEU A 108 6.19 -1.84 0.75
C LEU A 108 6.25 -2.76 1.98
N SER A 109 5.91 -2.26 3.17
CA SER A 109 6.08 -3.04 4.41
C SER A 109 5.07 -4.19 4.55
N CYS A 110 3.87 -4.04 3.99
CA CYS A 110 2.84 -5.08 3.97
C CYS A 110 3.04 -6.12 2.87
N THR A 111 4.02 -5.96 1.96
CA THR A 111 4.28 -6.93 0.88
C THR A 111 4.57 -8.34 1.42
N ALA A 112 5.14 -8.45 2.63
CA ALA A 112 5.40 -9.74 3.27
C ALA A 112 4.11 -10.51 3.63
N LEU A 113 2.97 -9.85 3.79
CA LEU A 113 1.69 -10.48 4.14
C LEU A 113 1.13 -11.38 3.02
N PRO A 114 0.91 -10.90 1.77
CA PRO A 114 0.46 -11.76 0.69
C PRO A 114 1.51 -12.82 0.33
N VAL A 115 2.80 -12.52 0.43
CA VAL A 115 3.88 -13.50 0.22
C VAL A 115 3.80 -14.64 1.24
N TRP A 116 3.58 -14.32 2.51
CA TRP A 116 3.37 -15.34 3.54
C TRP A 116 2.14 -16.19 3.24
N TRP A 117 1.03 -15.58 2.80
CA TRP A 117 -0.18 -16.30 2.41
C TRP A 117 0.07 -17.28 1.27
N LEU A 118 0.79 -16.85 0.22
CA LEU A 118 1.18 -17.71 -0.90
C LEU A 118 2.09 -18.85 -0.46
N ALA A 119 3.06 -18.58 0.42
CA ALA A 119 3.95 -19.61 0.96
C ALA A 119 3.15 -20.68 1.74
N LYS A 120 2.21 -20.25 2.59
CA LYS A 120 1.31 -21.16 3.29
C LYS A 120 0.44 -21.96 2.33
N GLN A 121 -0.13 -21.32 1.31
CA GLN A 121 -0.92 -21.99 0.27
C GLN A 121 -0.09 -23.05 -0.48
N ALA A 122 1.19 -22.79 -0.72
CA ALA A 122 2.13 -23.73 -1.32
C ALA A 122 2.59 -24.85 -0.37
N GLY A 123 2.10 -24.89 0.87
CA GLY A 123 2.47 -25.90 1.86
C GLY A 123 3.83 -25.64 2.54
N LEU A 124 4.43 -24.46 2.35
CA LEU A 124 5.67 -24.10 3.02
C LEU A 124 5.40 -23.85 4.52
N GLY A 125 6.20 -24.50 5.37
CA GLY A 125 6.31 -24.24 6.80
C GLY A 125 7.65 -23.60 7.12
N PRO A 126 7.84 -23.09 8.35
CA PRO A 126 9.19 -22.99 8.88
C PRO A 126 9.89 -24.35 8.87
#